data_AF-A0A1T4YKP9-F1
#
_entry.id   AF-A0A1T4YKP9-F1
#
_cell.length_a   1.000
_cell.length_b   1.000
_cell.length_c   1.000
_cell.angle_alpha   90.00
_cell.angle_beta   90.00
_cell.angle_gamma   90.00
#
_symmetry.space_group_name_H-M   'P 1'
#
loop_
_entity.id
_entity.type
_entity.pdbx_description
1 polymer ?
#
loop_
_entity_poly.entity_id
_entity_poly.type
_entity_poly.pdbx_seq_one_letter_code
_entity_poly.pdbx_strand_id
1 'polypeptide(L)'
;MKKKRPFKSGADPKVETKSFAFTWRERLLIVGLILAGFVVPAYWMHSRYISLQAKSIQKTVQEWQHLYNLNEIQVKYIQDIELQFHGSGSPFSGRPYRTPSDIDLHYQEIAELMTAENGQRFMQAMSGNNGHH
;
A
#
# COMPACT_ATOMS: atom_id res chain seq x y z
N MET A 1 -72.22 -4.92 -60.03
CA MET A 1 -70.83 -4.40 -60.04
C MET A 1 -70.36 -4.21 -58.59
N LYS A 2 -69.45 -5.05 -58.07
CA LYS A 2 -68.81 -4.88 -56.74
C LYS A 2 -67.35 -4.46 -56.94
N LYS A 3 -67.00 -3.21 -56.64
CA LYS A 3 -65.61 -2.73 -56.59
C LYS A 3 -64.92 -3.32 -55.34
N LYS A 4 -64.03 -4.29 -55.52
CA LYS A 4 -63.08 -4.69 -54.48
C LYS A 4 -62.02 -3.58 -54.35
N ARG A 5 -61.91 -2.96 -53.17
CA ARG A 5 -60.79 -2.05 -52.86
C ARG A 5 -59.58 -2.91 -52.49
N PRO A 6 -58.35 -2.55 -52.92
CA PRO A 6 -57.16 -3.28 -52.50
C PRO A 6 -56.87 -2.99 -51.02
N PHE A 7 -56.68 -4.08 -50.26
CA PHE A 7 -56.16 -4.06 -48.90
C PHE A 7 -54.71 -3.55 -48.95
N LYS A 8 -54.47 -2.32 -48.49
CA LYS A 8 -53.11 -1.80 -48.27
C LYS A 8 -52.52 -2.57 -47.11
N SER A 9 -51.54 -3.43 -47.40
CA SER A 9 -50.65 -4.02 -46.40
C SER A 9 -50.04 -2.88 -45.60
N GLY A 10 -50.43 -2.74 -44.34
CA GLY A 10 -49.76 -1.86 -43.40
C GLY A 10 -48.31 -2.30 -43.32
N ALA A 11 -47.39 -1.37 -43.52
CA ALA A 11 -45.98 -1.59 -43.23
C ALA A 11 -45.87 -1.87 -41.72
N ASP A 12 -45.35 -3.05 -41.35
CA ASP A 12 -44.97 -3.30 -39.97
C ASP A 12 -44.00 -2.21 -39.53
N PRO A 13 -44.20 -1.58 -38.35
CA PRO A 13 -43.25 -0.61 -37.85
C PRO A 13 -41.92 -1.34 -37.63
N LYS A 14 -40.91 -1.02 -38.44
CA LYS A 14 -39.52 -1.41 -38.19
C LYS A 14 -39.16 -0.84 -36.83
N VAL A 15 -39.17 -1.68 -35.80
CA VAL A 15 -38.60 -1.35 -34.51
C VAL A 15 -37.10 -1.22 -34.74
N GLU A 16 -36.63 0.01 -34.94
CA GLU A 16 -35.21 0.32 -34.93
C GLU A 16 -34.70 0.07 -33.51
N THR A 17 -34.32 -1.17 -33.22
CA THR A 17 -33.43 -1.47 -32.12
C THR A 17 -32.10 -0.81 -32.44
N LYS A 18 -31.93 0.43 -31.98
CA LYS A 18 -30.62 1.09 -31.92
C LYS A 18 -29.72 0.22 -31.07
N SER A 19 -28.98 -0.65 -31.74
CA SER A 19 -27.84 -1.34 -31.16
C SER A 19 -26.90 -0.26 -30.64
N PHE A 20 -26.81 -0.11 -29.32
CA PHE A 20 -25.78 0.68 -28.66
C PHE A 20 -24.44 -0.04 -28.88
N ALA A 21 -23.93 0.00 -30.10
CA ALA A 21 -22.65 -0.55 -30.47
C ALA A 21 -21.58 0.43 -30.00
N PHE A 22 -21.11 0.24 -28.77
CA PHE A 22 -19.95 0.96 -28.28
C PHE A 22 -18.78 0.77 -29.25
N THR A 23 -18.18 1.90 -29.66
CA THR A 23 -16.93 1.92 -30.41
C THR A 23 -15.82 1.27 -29.58
N TRP A 24 -14.81 0.71 -30.24
CA TRP A 24 -13.68 0.08 -29.55
C TRP A 24 -12.98 1.05 -28.58
N ARG A 25 -12.97 2.36 -28.90
CA ARG A 25 -12.43 3.43 -28.04
C ARG A 25 -13.23 3.58 -26.75
N GLU A 26 -14.55 3.62 -26.85
CA GLU A 26 -15.41 3.72 -25.67
C GLU A 26 -15.32 2.47 -24.79
N ARG A 27 -15.16 1.28 -25.39
CA ARG A 27 -14.91 0.05 -24.62
C ARG A 27 -13.61 0.14 -23.83
N LEU A 28 -12.53 0.65 -24.44
CA LEU A 28 -11.27 0.88 -23.74
C LEU A 28 -11.41 1.92 -22.61
N LEU A 29 -12.18 2.99 -22.84
CA LEU A 29 -12.45 3.98 -21.80
C LEU A 29 -13.23 3.38 -20.63
N ILE A 30 -14.26 2.58 -20.89
CA ILE A 30 -15.05 1.91 -19.84
C ILE A 30 -14.17 0.93 -19.05
N VAL A 31 -13.39 0.08 -19.72
CA VAL A 31 -12.45 -0.84 -19.06
C VAL A 31 -11.42 -0.07 -18.25
N GLY A 32 -10.84 0.99 -18.82
CA GLY A 32 -9.89 1.85 -18.13
C GLY A 32 -10.49 2.51 -16.88
N LEU A 33 -11.74 2.96 -16.94
CA LEU A 33 -12.44 3.60 -15.84
C LEU A 33 -12.78 2.60 -14.73
N ILE A 34 -13.20 1.39 -15.09
CA ILE A 34 -13.39 0.29 -14.13
C ILE A 34 -12.06 -0.04 -13.44
N LEU A 35 -10.97 -0.22 -14.20
CA LEU A 35 -9.64 -0.51 -13.65
C LEU A 35 -9.15 0.63 -12.75
N ALA A 36 -9.28 1.88 -13.18
CA ALA A 36 -8.93 3.06 -12.38
C ALA A 36 -9.72 3.10 -11.07
N GLY A 37 -11.00 2.72 -11.11
CA GLY A 37 -11.87 2.60 -9.94
C GLY A 37 -11.36 1.62 -8.88
N PHE A 38 -10.55 0.62 -9.25
CA PHE A 38 -9.91 -0.29 -8.29
C PHE A 38 -8.47 0.11 -7.97
N VAL A 39 -7.68 0.48 -8.98
CA VAL A 39 -6.25 0.77 -8.83
C VAL A 39 -6.01 2.03 -8.00
N VAL A 40 -6.79 3.10 -8.23
CA VAL A 40 -6.60 4.38 -7.53
C VAL A 40 -6.92 4.25 -6.03
N PRO A 41 -8.06 3.67 -5.61
CA PRO A 41 -8.32 3.46 -4.18
C PRO A 41 -7.31 2.51 -3.52
N ALA A 42 -6.93 1.43 -4.21
CA ALA A 42 -5.92 0.50 -3.69
C ALA A 42 -4.57 1.20 -3.44
N TYR A 43 -4.10 1.97 -4.42
CA TYR A 43 -2.86 2.76 -4.28
C TYR A 43 -2.97 3.79 -3.15
N TRP A 44 -4.10 4.50 -3.05
CA TRP A 44 -4.31 5.49 -1.99
C TRP A 44 -4.29 4.85 -0.60
N MET A 45 -4.99 3.72 -0.41
CA MET A 45 -4.98 2.97 0.85
C MET A 45 -3.59 2.47 1.20
N HIS A 46 -2.86 1.92 0.23
CA HIS A 46 -1.50 1.43 0.44
C HIS A 46 -0.52 2.56 0.83
N SER A 47 -0.58 3.69 0.12
CA SER A 47 0.25 4.87 0.40
C SER A 47 -0.03 5.46 1.79
N ARG A 48 -1.32 5.48 2.21
CA ARG A 48 -1.72 5.92 3.56
C ARG A 48 -1.15 4.99 4.62
N TYR A 49 -1.27 3.68 4.44
CA TYR A 49 -0.74 2.68 5.36
C TYR A 49 0.77 2.84 5.58
N ILE A 50 1.52 3.03 4.51
CA ILE A 50 2.97 3.24 4.56
C ILE A 50 3.32 4.55 5.28
N SER A 51 2.59 5.63 4.99
CA SER A 51 2.78 6.91 5.67
C SER A 51 2.54 6.82 7.17
N LEU A 52 1.57 6.01 7.61
CA LEU A 52 1.28 5.79 9.03
C LEU A 52 2.38 4.96 9.71
N GLN A 53 2.91 3.93 9.04
CA GLN A 53 4.03 3.16 9.57
C GLN A 53 5.31 3.99 9.69
N ALA A 54 5.63 4.81 8.69
CA ALA A 54 6.79 5.69 8.75
C ALA A 54 6.70 6.65 9.96
N LYS A 55 5.50 7.14 10.26
CA LYS A 55 5.24 7.96 11.46
C LYS A 55 5.37 7.18 12.76
N SER A 56 4.92 5.93 12.82
CA SER A 56 5.08 5.12 14.03
C SER A 56 6.56 4.81 14.29
N ILE A 57 7.32 4.46 13.26
CA ILE A 57 8.77 4.26 13.34
C ILE A 57 9.45 5.54 13.82
N GLN A 58 9.13 6.68 13.21
CA GLN A 58 9.67 7.96 13.64
C GLN A 58 9.40 8.21 15.12
N LYS A 59 8.18 7.94 15.61
CA LYS A 59 7.84 8.11 17.02
C LYS A 59 8.67 7.19 17.92
N THR A 60 8.80 5.92 17.57
CA THR A 60 9.60 4.95 18.33
C THR A 60 11.07 5.35 18.39
N VAL A 61 11.67 5.77 17.28
CA VAL A 61 13.07 6.21 17.25
C VAL A 61 13.26 7.52 18.03
N GLN A 62 12.27 8.42 18.03
CA GLN A 62 12.28 9.61 18.89
C GLN A 62 12.20 9.26 20.38
N GLU A 63 11.42 8.25 20.77
CA GLU A 63 11.43 7.76 22.15
C GLU A 63 12.80 7.19 22.53
N TRP A 64 13.42 6.41 21.63
CA TRP A 64 14.78 5.89 21.81
C TRP A 64 15.84 6.99 21.89
N GLN A 65 15.66 8.10 21.17
CA GLN A 65 16.56 9.25 21.24
C GLN A 65 16.75 9.73 22.68
N HIS A 66 15.63 9.86 23.40
CA HIS A 66 15.65 10.29 24.79
C HIS A 66 16.10 9.17 25.75
N LEU A 67 15.69 7.93 25.52
CA LEU A 67 16.01 6.80 26.40
C LEU A 67 17.50 6.40 26.37
N TYR A 68 18.12 6.52 25.19
CA TYR A 68 19.49 6.07 24.94
C TYR A 68 20.44 7.21 24.59
N ASN A 69 20.03 8.47 24.82
CA ASN A 69 20.82 9.68 24.61
C ASN A 69 21.45 9.75 23.20
N LEU A 70 20.65 9.46 22.17
CA LEU A 70 21.11 9.46 20.79
C LEU A 70 21.21 10.90 20.26
N ASN A 71 22.22 11.15 19.44
CA ASN A 71 22.32 12.40 18.67
C ASN A 71 21.46 12.33 17.40
N GLU A 72 21.25 13.47 16.74
CA GLU A 72 20.40 13.56 15.55
C GLU A 72 20.88 12.70 14.37
N ILE A 73 22.20 12.49 14.23
CA ILE A 73 22.77 11.66 13.16
C ILE A 73 22.45 10.18 13.42
N GLN A 74 22.63 9.72 14.66
CA GLN A 74 22.28 8.35 15.08
C GLN A 74 20.78 8.10 14.89
N VAL A 75 19.93 9.03 15.32
CA VAL A 75 18.47 8.95 15.12
C VAL A 75 18.11 8.80 13.65
N LYS A 76 18.70 9.63 12.78
CA LYS A 76 18.42 9.55 11.35
C LYS A 76 18.86 8.22 10.75
N TYR A 77 20.00 7.70 11.17
CA TYR A 77 20.52 6.42 10.67
C TYR A 77 19.67 5.23 11.17
N ILE A 78 19.32 5.21 12.45
CA ILE A 78 18.41 4.22 13.04
C ILE A 78 17.04 4.27 12.37
N GLN A 79 16.51 5.47 12.08
CA GLN A 79 15.25 5.62 11.38
C GLN A 79 15.30 5.01 9.96
N ASP A 80 16.42 5.18 9.24
CA ASP A 80 16.58 4.58 7.92
C ASP A 80 16.67 3.05 8.01
N ILE A 81 17.44 2.52 8.96
CA ILE A 81 17.52 1.07 9.24
C ILE A 81 16.11 0.52 9.55
N GLU A 82 15.34 1.18 10.41
CA GLU A 82 13.98 0.75 10.75
C GLU A 82 13.01 0.81 9.56
N LEU A 83 13.07 1.85 8.72
CA LEU A 83 12.25 1.95 7.52
C LEU A 83 12.58 0.86 6.49
N GLN A 84 13.86 0.57 6.30
CA GLN A 84 14.32 -0.51 5.43
C GLN A 84 13.93 -1.86 6.01
N PHE A 85 14.18 -2.07 7.30
CA PHE A 85 13.86 -3.29 8.00
C PHE A 85 12.38 -3.55 7.89
N HIS A 86 11.47 -2.59 8.12
CA HIS A 86 10.01 -2.79 8.04
C HIS A 86 9.43 -2.79 6.62
N GLY A 87 10.20 -2.41 5.60
CA GLY A 87 9.73 -2.30 4.21
C GLY A 87 8.73 -1.17 4.00
N SER A 88 8.79 -0.12 4.84
CA SER A 88 7.88 1.02 4.86
C SER A 88 8.49 2.30 4.27
N GLY A 89 9.65 2.19 3.62
CA GLY A 89 10.30 3.31 2.93
C GLY A 89 9.68 3.71 1.58
N SER A 90 8.82 2.88 0.97
CA SER A 90 8.28 3.14 -0.37
C SER A 90 6.89 2.53 -0.61
N PRO A 91 5.98 3.20 -1.37
CA PRO A 91 4.69 2.64 -1.83
C PRO A 91 4.80 1.45 -2.78
N PHE A 92 6.02 1.03 -3.12
CA PHE A 92 6.28 -0.15 -3.95
C PHE A 92 7.06 -1.25 -3.20
N SER A 93 7.42 -1.05 -1.93
CA SER A 93 8.11 -2.06 -1.14
C SER A 93 7.13 -3.05 -0.50
N GLY A 94 7.37 -4.34 -0.71
CA GLY A 94 6.71 -5.41 0.04
C GLY A 94 7.35 -5.60 1.40
N ARG A 95 6.62 -6.13 2.38
CA ARG A 95 7.22 -6.59 3.64
C ARG A 95 8.12 -7.81 3.34
N PRO A 96 9.44 -7.74 3.55
CA PRO A 96 10.28 -8.93 3.44
C PRO A 96 9.86 -9.95 4.51
N TYR A 97 9.94 -11.23 4.13
CA TYR A 97 9.93 -12.32 5.09
C TYR A 97 11.22 -12.23 5.93
N ARG A 98 11.10 -12.41 7.25
CA ARG A 98 12.23 -12.31 8.18
C ARG A 98 12.24 -13.52 9.09
N THR A 99 13.41 -14.11 9.24
CA THR A 99 13.70 -15.17 10.20
C THR A 99 13.97 -14.56 11.58
N PRO A 100 13.89 -15.35 12.67
CA PRO A 100 14.31 -14.87 13.98
C PRO A 100 15.76 -14.33 13.99
N SER A 101 16.66 -14.97 13.24
CA SER A 101 18.04 -14.50 13.09
C SER A 101 18.13 -13.11 12.44
N ASP A 102 17.24 -12.78 11.50
CA ASP A 102 17.23 -11.45 10.86
C ASP A 102 16.76 -10.37 11.85
N ILE A 103 15.86 -10.73 12.77
CA ILE A 103 15.38 -9.84 13.83
C ILE A 103 16.50 -9.57 14.83
N ASP A 104 17.22 -10.61 15.24
CA ASP A 104 18.35 -10.47 16.18
C ASP A 104 19.47 -9.62 15.57
N LEU A 105 19.80 -9.84 14.29
CA LEU A 105 20.80 -9.04 13.57
C LEU A 105 20.38 -7.58 13.46
N HIS A 106 19.10 -7.31 13.19
CA HIS A 106 18.56 -5.94 13.14
C HIS A 106 18.70 -5.21 14.47
N TYR A 107 18.37 -5.85 15.58
CA TYR A 107 18.57 -5.25 16.90
C TYR A 107 20.04 -5.05 17.22
N GLN A 108 20.91 -5.97 16.81
CA GLN A 108 22.35 -5.81 16.97
C GLN A 108 22.88 -4.60 16.20
N GLU A 109 22.48 -4.43 14.93
CA GLU A 109 22.88 -3.29 14.10
C GLU A 109 22.50 -1.95 14.75
N ILE A 110 21.30 -1.87 15.34
CA ILE A 110 20.87 -0.66 16.07
C ILE A 110 21.67 -0.45 17.35
N ALA A 111 21.95 -1.52 18.09
CA ALA A 111 22.72 -1.45 19.34
C ALA A 111 24.15 -0.96 19.12
N GLU A 112 24.79 -1.35 18.00
CA GLU A 112 26.14 -0.93 17.63
C GLU A 112 26.27 0.57 17.36
N LEU A 113 25.15 1.25 17.07
CA LEU A 113 25.12 2.70 16.90
C LEU A 113 25.04 3.47 18.22
N MET A 114 24.80 2.77 19.33
CA MET A 114 24.70 3.35 20.66
C MET A 114 26.04 3.27 21.41
N THR A 115 26.11 3.88 22.60
CA THR A 115 27.21 3.58 23.53
C THR A 115 27.12 2.12 23.98
N ALA A 116 28.24 1.51 24.39
CA ALA A 116 28.26 0.11 24.83
C ALA A 116 27.21 -0.19 25.93
N GLU A 117 27.06 0.71 26.90
CA GLU A 117 26.05 0.59 27.96
C GLU A 117 24.62 0.65 27.42
N ASN A 118 24.33 1.64 26.57
CA ASN A 118 22.98 1.80 26.01
C ASN A 118 22.63 0.70 25.01
N GLY A 119 23.59 0.23 24.22
CA GLY A 119 23.42 -0.90 23.31
C GLY A 119 23.09 -2.19 24.07
N GLN A 120 23.75 -2.45 25.20
CA GLN A 120 23.41 -3.59 26.06
C GLN A 120 22.00 -3.45 26.66
N ARG A 121 21.63 -2.26 27.14
CA ARG A 121 20.28 -2.00 27.67
C ARG A 121 19.21 -2.16 26.60
N PHE A 122 19.49 -1.69 25.38
CA PHE A 122 18.62 -1.84 24.21
C PHE A 122 18.43 -3.32 23.87
N MET A 123 19.50 -4.10 23.75
CA MET A 123 19.45 -5.54 23.46
C MET A 123 18.66 -6.31 24.52
N GLN A 124 18.84 -5.98 25.81
CA GLN A 124 18.05 -6.57 26.89
C GLN A 124 16.56 -6.25 26.73
N ALA A 125 16.21 -4.99 26.48
CA ALA A 125 14.83 -4.57 26.27
C ALA A 125 14.17 -5.29 25.07
N MET A 126 14.89 -5.45 23.96
CA MET A 126 14.39 -6.14 22.77
C MET A 126 14.26 -7.65 22.96
N SER A 127 15.25 -8.28 23.61
CA SER A 127 15.19 -9.71 23.94
C SER A 127 14.04 -10.08 24.88
N GLY A 128 13.69 -9.20 25.83
CA GLY A 128 12.58 -9.39 26.75
C GLY A 128 11.20 -9.24 26.09
N ASN A 129 11.12 -8.44 25.03
CA ASN A 129 9.88 -8.18 24.31
C ASN A 129 9.56 -9.27 23.26
N ASN A 130 10.59 -9.95 22.74
CA ASN A 130 10.46 -11.09 21.80
C ASN A 130 9.79 -12.34 22.43
N GLY A 131 9.58 -12.37 23.75
CA GLY A 131 8.89 -13.46 24.45
C GLY A 131 7.36 -13.36 24.48
N HIS A 132 6.78 -12.28 23.96
CA HIS A 132 5.33 -12.07 23.88
C HIS A 132 4.84 -12.15 22.43
N HIS A 133 4.90 -13.34 21.85
CA HIS A 133 4.15 -13.71 20.65
C HIS A 133 3.38 -15.00 20.86
#